data_AF-A0A9E7AWN8-F1
#
_entry.id   AF-A0A9E7AWN8-F1
#
_cell.length_a   1.000
_cell.length_b   1.000
_cell.length_c   1.000
_cell.angle_alpha   90.00
_cell.angle_beta   90.00
_cell.angle_gamma   90.00
#
_symmetry.space_group_name_H-M   'P 1'
#
loop_
_entity.id
_entity.type
_entity.pdbx_description
1 polymer ?
#
loop_
_entity_poly.entity_id
_entity_poly.type
_entity_poly.pdbx_seq_one_letter_code
_entity_poly.pdbx_strand_id
1 'polypeptide(L)'
;MRIWFFRVFDIDLRLIIKKQIKMKNGTVKFFNNVKGFGFIKEDGTNQEIFVHVSGLKEEIRQDDRVVFEVQEGKKGLNAVNVRLA
;
A
#
# COMPACT_ATOMS: atom_id res chain seq x y z
N MET A 1 51.53 2.92 -7.32
CA MET A 1 51.93 2.86 -8.74
C MET A 1 50.78 2.21 -9.52
N ARG A 2 50.12 2.97 -10.42
CA ARG A 2 49.36 2.58 -11.65
C ARG A 2 48.46 1.32 -11.56
N ILE A 3 47.14 1.42 -11.74
CA ILE A 3 46.38 1.48 -13.02
C ILE A 3 44.92 1.84 -12.65
N TRP A 4 44.34 2.99 -12.99
CA TRP A 4 43.64 3.37 -14.24
C TRP A 4 42.82 2.27 -14.94
N PHE A 5 41.55 2.09 -14.55
CA PHE A 5 40.50 1.57 -15.43
C PHE A 5 39.16 2.21 -15.01
N PHE A 6 38.78 3.31 -15.65
CA PHE A 6 37.77 3.35 -16.73
C PHE A 6 36.33 3.22 -16.22
N ARG A 7 35.51 4.23 -16.56
CA ARG A 7 34.12 4.13 -17.06
C ARG A 7 33.17 3.20 -16.26
N VAL A 8 32.00 3.59 -15.76
CA VAL A 8 30.92 4.33 -16.43
C VAL A 8 29.66 4.01 -15.60
N PHE A 9 28.74 4.96 -15.44
CA PHE A 9 27.31 4.69 -15.15
C PHE A 9 26.82 4.24 -13.76
N ASP A 10 27.57 4.37 -12.67
CA ASP A 10 27.08 3.94 -11.34
C ASP A 10 26.61 5.07 -10.41
N ILE A 11 26.10 6.18 -10.96
CA ILE A 11 25.40 7.18 -10.13
C ILE A 11 23.94 6.74 -10.02
N ASP A 12 23.78 5.71 -9.20
CA ASP A 12 22.62 5.36 -8.39
C ASP A 12 21.22 5.58 -9.03
N LEU A 13 20.90 4.68 -9.95
CA LEU A 13 19.52 4.18 -10.15
C LEU A 13 18.89 3.63 -8.84
N ARG A 14 19.58 3.71 -7.70
CA ARG A 14 19.05 3.47 -6.35
C ARG A 14 18.08 4.58 -5.89
N LEU A 15 18.07 5.76 -6.53
CA LEU A 15 17.16 6.85 -6.17
C LEU A 15 15.73 6.69 -6.72
N ILE A 16 15.53 5.86 -7.76
CA ILE A 16 14.22 5.72 -8.46
C ILE A 16 13.28 4.74 -7.76
N ILE A 17 13.79 3.85 -6.90
CA ILE A 17 12.98 2.80 -6.23
C ILE A 17 12.79 3.09 -4.73
N LYS A 18 12.71 4.35 -4.32
CA LYS A 18 11.84 4.68 -3.18
C LYS A 18 10.44 4.88 -3.73
N LYS A 19 9.79 3.79 -4.16
CA LYS A 19 8.34 3.78 -4.33
C LYS A 19 7.80 4.32 -3.01
N GLN A 20 7.20 5.50 -3.05
CA GLN A 20 6.63 6.17 -1.88
C GLN A 20 5.58 5.23 -1.29
N ILE A 21 5.98 4.39 -0.34
CA ILE A 21 5.06 3.59 0.46
C ILE A 21 4.41 4.60 1.41
N LYS A 22 3.39 5.29 0.92
CA LYS A 22 2.53 6.12 1.75
C LYS A 22 1.60 5.20 2.51
N MET A 23 1.96 4.95 3.76
CA MET A 23 1.03 4.46 4.77
C MET A 23 -0.09 5.48 4.90
N LYS A 24 -1.32 5.04 4.70
CA LYS A 24 -2.53 5.84 4.76
C LYS A 24 -3.42 5.27 5.86
N ASN A 25 -4.17 6.16 6.49
CA ASN A 25 -5.11 5.79 7.53
C ASN A 25 -6.52 5.90 6.96
N GLY A 26 -7.43 5.11 7.49
CA GLY A 26 -8.81 5.17 7.10
C GLY A 26 -9.71 4.33 7.98
N THR A 27 -11.00 4.37 7.66
CA THR A 27 -12.04 3.64 8.36
C THR A 27 -12.65 2.60 7.45
N VAL A 28 -12.82 1.38 7.95
CA VAL A 28 -13.43 0.29 7.19
C VAL A 28 -14.91 0.58 7.01
N LYS A 29 -15.33 0.94 5.80
CA LYS A 29 -16.75 1.24 5.52
C LYS A 29 -17.59 -0.04 5.48
N PHE A 30 -17.03 -1.09 4.90
CA PHE A 30 -17.70 -2.37 4.75
C PHE A 30 -16.66 -3.45 4.51
N PHE A 31 -16.77 -4.57 5.22
CA PHE A 31 -15.96 -5.76 4.97
C PHE A 31 -16.84 -7.00 5.03
N ASN A 32 -16.75 -7.85 4.00
CA ASN A 32 -17.50 -9.09 3.93
C ASN A 32 -16.54 -10.27 4.12
N ASN A 33 -16.53 -10.85 5.32
CA ASN A 33 -15.70 -12.01 5.65
C ASN A 33 -16.02 -13.23 4.77
N VAL A 34 -17.28 -13.41 4.39
CA VAL A 34 -17.72 -14.57 3.57
C VAL A 34 -17.21 -14.46 2.14
N LYS A 35 -17.22 -13.26 1.56
CA LYS A 35 -16.73 -13.01 0.19
C LYS A 35 -15.24 -12.65 0.13
N GLY A 36 -14.62 -12.27 1.25
CA GLY A 36 -13.20 -11.93 1.34
C GLY A 36 -12.82 -10.59 0.71
N PHE A 37 -13.74 -9.63 0.62
CA PHE A 37 -13.46 -8.29 0.11
C PHE A 37 -14.19 -7.21 0.91
N GLY A 38 -13.71 -5.97 0.78
CA GLY A 38 -14.36 -4.81 1.37
C GLY A 38 -13.85 -3.49 0.79
N PHE A 39 -14.22 -2.41 1.46
CA PHE A 39 -13.85 -1.06 1.11
C PHE A 39 -13.42 -0.29 2.36
N ILE A 40 -12.29 0.39 2.24
CA ILE A 40 -11.75 1.28 3.27
C ILE A 40 -11.89 2.69 2.76
N LYS A 41 -12.44 3.56 3.60
CA LYS A 41 -12.53 4.98 3.35
C LYS A 41 -11.26 5.64 3.88
N GLU A 42 -10.49 6.28 3.02
CA GLU A 42 -9.28 6.98 3.44
C GLU A 42 -9.61 8.24 4.26
N ASP A 43 -8.79 8.54 5.27
CA ASP A 43 -8.87 9.77 6.05
C ASP A 43 -8.16 10.91 5.29
N GLY A 44 -8.88 12.02 5.08
CA GLY A 44 -8.37 13.20 4.35
C GLY A 44 -8.72 13.22 2.86
N THR A 45 -8.85 12.05 2.24
CA THR A 45 -9.41 11.89 0.89
C THR A 45 -10.66 11.03 1.02
N ASN A 46 -11.83 11.55 0.67
CA ASN A 46 -13.12 10.84 0.71
C ASN A 46 -13.21 9.71 -0.36
N GLN A 47 -12.07 9.12 -0.73
CA GLN A 47 -11.90 8.06 -1.70
C GLN A 47 -12.09 6.70 -1.03
N GLU A 48 -12.70 5.79 -1.78
CA GLU A 48 -12.90 4.41 -1.35
C GLU A 48 -11.81 3.55 -1.97
N ILE A 49 -11.03 2.90 -1.12
CA ILE A 49 -9.94 2.00 -1.49
C ILE A 49 -10.46 0.58 -1.39
N PHE A 50 -10.26 -0.20 -2.44
CA PHE A 50 -10.63 -1.61 -2.44
C PHE A 50 -9.69 -2.41 -1.55
N VAL A 51 -10.21 -3.30 -0.72
CA VAL A 51 -9.41 -4.23 0.09
C VAL A 51 -9.82 -5.68 -0.18
N HIS A 52 -8.83 -6.55 -0.31
CA HIS A 52 -9.02 -8.00 -0.43
C HIS A 52 -8.46 -8.70 0.81
N VAL A 53 -9.05 -9.83 1.19
CA VAL A 53 -8.62 -10.65 2.34
C VAL A 53 -7.15 -11.06 2.25
N SER A 54 -6.60 -11.22 1.05
CA SER A 54 -5.17 -11.52 0.86
C SER A 54 -4.22 -10.40 1.27
N GLY A 55 -4.72 -9.15 1.36
CA GLY A 55 -3.94 -7.98 1.75
C GLY A 55 -4.06 -7.64 3.24
N LEU A 56 -4.91 -8.36 3.98
CA LEU A 56 -5.10 -8.19 5.41
C LEU A 56 -4.00 -8.92 6.18
N LYS A 57 -3.41 -8.26 7.17
CA LYS A 57 -2.53 -8.91 8.15
C LYS A 57 -3.30 -9.39 9.37
N GLU A 58 -4.42 -8.74 9.67
CA GLU A 58 -5.28 -8.97 10.82
C GLU A 58 -6.74 -8.97 10.36
N GLU A 59 -7.61 -9.61 11.13
CA GLU A 59 -9.05 -9.53 10.89
C GLU A 59 -9.57 -8.13 11.25
N ILE A 60 -10.18 -7.47 10.27
CA ILE A 60 -10.77 -6.15 10.42
C ILE A 60 -12.30 -6.25 10.41
N ARG A 61 -12.98 -5.37 11.15
CA ARG A 61 -14.45 -5.28 11.14
C ARG A 61 -14.90 -3.97 10.54
N GLN A 62 -16.20 -3.88 10.26
CA GLN A 62 -16.83 -2.63 9.85
C GLN A 62 -16.62 -1.57 10.95
N ASP A 63 -16.39 -0.33 10.54
CA ASP A 63 -16.17 0.85 11.39
C ASP A 63 -14.84 0.88 12.17
N ASP A 64 -13.98 -0.13 11.98
CA ASP A 64 -12.63 -0.11 12.56
C ASP A 64 -11.72 0.89 11.84
N ARG A 65 -10.81 1.49 12.60
CA ARG A 65 -9.72 2.29 12.05
C ARG A 65 -8.56 1.39 11.68
N VAL A 66 -8.05 1.59 10.47
CA VAL A 66 -7.01 0.76 9.90
C VAL A 66 -5.94 1.63 9.25
N VAL A 67 -4.71 1.14 9.32
CA VAL A 67 -3.58 1.66 8.56
C VAL A 67 -3.30 0.69 7.42
N PHE A 68 -3.16 1.23 6.22
CA PHE A 68 -2.96 0.44 5.01
C PHE A 68 -2.05 1.15 4.02
N GLU A 69 -1.44 0.39 3.14
CA GLU A 69 -0.70 0.91 2.00
C GLU A 69 -1.58 0.89 0.77
N VAL A 70 -1.56 1.96 -0.01
CA VAL A 70 -2.27 2.01 -1.29
C VAL A 70 -1.32 1.62 -2.41
N GLN A 71 -1.72 0.63 -3.21
CA GLN A 71 -1.05 0.24 -4.43
C GLN A 71 -1.98 0.36 -5.63
N GLU A 72 -1.43 0.80 -6.76
CA GLU A 72 -2.14 0.81 -8.03
C GLU A 72 -2.21 -0.62 -8.59
N GLY A 73 -3.42 -1.18 -8.65
CA GLY A 73 -3.71 -2.47 -9.27
C GLY A 73 -4.40 -2.31 -10.62
N LYS A 74 -4.60 -3.45 -11.31
CA LYS A 74 -5.28 -3.49 -12.62
C LYS A 74 -6.72 -2.95 -12.61
N LYS A 75 -7.36 -2.91 -11.43
CA LYS A 75 -8.76 -2.50 -11.22
C LYS A 75 -8.89 -1.17 -10.44
N GLY A 76 -7.79 -0.46 -10.23
CA GLY A 76 -7.74 0.77 -9.42
C GLY A 76 -6.91 0.61 -8.14
N LEU A 77 -7.18 1.48 -7.17
CA LEU A 77 -6.44 1.53 -5.91
C LEU A 77 -6.79 0.34 -5.02
N ASN A 78 -5.77 -0.41 -4.61
CA ASN A 78 -5.87 -1.58 -3.74
C ASN A 78 -5.13 -1.34 -2.42
N ALA A 79 -5.78 -1.66 -1.31
CA ALA A 79 -5.18 -1.63 0.01
C ALA A 79 -4.41 -2.93 0.27
N VAL A 80 -3.17 -2.80 0.72
CA VAL A 80 -2.32 -3.93 1.14
C VAL A 80 -1.68 -3.64 2.48
N ASN A 81 -1.18 -4.68 3.14
CA ASN A 81 -0.60 -4.60 4.49
C ASN A 81 -1.55 -3.91 5.48
N VAL A 82 -2.85 -4.20 5.41
CA VAL A 82 -3.85 -3.60 6.27
C VAL A 82 -3.69 -4.13 7.70
N ARG A 83 -3.65 -3.21 8.66
CA ARG A 83 -3.53 -3.46 10.11
C ARG A 83 -4.48 -2.55 10.87
N LEU A 84 -4.84 -2.93 12.09
CA LEU A 84 -5.57 -2.04 12.99
C LEU A 84 -4.67 -0.84 13.39
N ALA A 85 -5.27 0.35 13.43
CA ALA A 85 -4.59 1.61 13.75
C ALA A 85 -4.48 1.88 15.26
#